data_AF-A0A2V5S4K0-F1
#
_entry.id   AF-A0A2V5S4K0-F1
#
_cell.length_a   1.000
_cell.length_b   1.000
_cell.length_c   1.000
_cell.angle_alpha   90.00
_cell.angle_beta   90.00
_cell.angle_gamma   90.00
#
_symmetry.space_group_name_H-M   'P 1'
#
loop_
_entity.id
_entity.type
_entity.pdbx_description
1 polymer ?
#
loop_
_entity_poly.entity_id
_entity_poly.type
_entity_poly.pdbx_seq_one_letter_code
_entity_poly.pdbx_strand_id
1 'polypeptide(L)'
;MTQSAVHTQSTNSVLMIRPGRFYPNPETAADNAFQRDADRGSDALTLAARNEFDAAVQTLRAAGVNVHVFEDTAEPEKPDAVFPNNWISMHDDGRIALFPMYSALRRRERRQDIVEELGKHYRVTEVIDYSAFEEEGCCLEGTGSLVFDHLNNIAYASLSNRSNPKVIERFANDFSYEPVTFASTGSNGQPIYHTNVMMCIGTAFAMVGLKMIGNKAERQQVRAHLEKTGKEIVELSADQIANFAGNALELHNTSGEKL
;
A
#
# COMPACT_ATOMS: atom_id res chain seq x y z
N MET A 1 28.56 20.63 -5.46
CA MET A 1 27.46 20.15 -6.31
C MET A 1 26.86 18.96 -5.59
N THR A 2 25.77 19.17 -4.87
CA THR A 2 24.99 18.07 -4.29
C THR A 2 24.38 17.31 -5.47
N GLN A 3 24.81 16.07 -5.70
CA GLN A 3 24.05 15.15 -6.54
C GLN A 3 22.64 15.10 -5.93
N SER A 4 21.64 15.59 -6.66
CA SER A 4 20.26 15.32 -6.24
C SER A 4 20.10 13.81 -6.31
N ALA A 5 19.51 13.21 -5.27
CA ALA A 5 19.09 11.82 -5.37
C ALA A 5 18.20 11.71 -6.61
N VAL A 6 18.45 10.71 -7.44
CA VAL A 6 17.57 10.41 -8.56
C VAL A 6 16.35 9.74 -7.94
N HIS A 7 15.25 10.50 -7.78
CA HIS A 7 13.96 9.94 -7.39
C HIS A 7 13.55 8.92 -8.45
N THR A 8 13.27 7.68 -8.06
CA THR A 8 12.85 6.60 -8.96
C THR A 8 11.47 6.11 -8.60
N GLN A 9 10.63 5.82 -9.60
CA GLN A 9 9.29 5.28 -9.35
C GLN A 9 9.29 3.84 -8.81
N SER A 10 10.23 3.01 -9.25
CA SER A 10 10.31 1.61 -8.85
C SER A 10 11.53 1.32 -7.98
N THR A 11 11.46 0.24 -7.20
CA THR A 11 12.52 -0.25 -6.33
C THR A 11 12.92 -1.67 -6.72
N ASN A 12 14.13 -2.09 -6.36
CA ASN A 12 14.57 -3.49 -6.44
C ASN A 12 14.42 -4.24 -5.12
N SER A 13 13.88 -3.60 -4.07
CA SER A 13 13.80 -4.17 -2.74
C SER A 13 12.37 -4.09 -2.19
N VAL A 14 11.88 -5.20 -1.64
CA VAL A 14 10.54 -5.27 -1.04
C VAL A 14 10.57 -5.88 0.36
N LEU A 15 9.68 -5.41 1.22
CA LEU A 15 9.40 -5.98 2.54
C LEU A 15 8.17 -6.87 2.45
N MET A 16 8.29 -8.10 2.93
CA MET A 16 7.19 -9.05 3.03
C MET A 16 7.16 -9.68 4.42
N ILE A 17 5.96 -9.87 4.97
CA ILE A 17 5.78 -10.53 6.26
C ILE A 17 5.10 -11.88 6.01
N ARG A 18 5.77 -12.97 6.36
CA ARG A 18 5.22 -14.32 6.19
C ARG A 18 4.17 -14.58 7.27
N PRO A 19 2.92 -14.91 6.92
CA PRO A 19 1.82 -14.95 7.88
C PRO A 19 1.98 -16.07 8.92
N GLY A 20 1.84 -15.73 10.20
CA GLY A 20 1.82 -16.67 11.32
C GLY A 20 0.42 -17.24 11.56
N ARG A 21 -0.60 -16.39 11.38
CA ARG A 21 -2.02 -16.75 11.26
C ARG A 21 -2.62 -15.94 10.12
N PHE A 22 -3.46 -16.58 9.31
CA PHE A 22 -4.16 -15.92 8.21
C PHE A 22 -5.60 -16.41 8.12
N TYR A 23 -6.54 -15.49 8.30
CA TYR A 23 -7.97 -15.71 8.16
C TYR A 23 -8.68 -14.36 7.98
N PRO A 24 -9.92 -14.34 7.45
CA PRO A 24 -10.67 -13.10 7.29
C PRO A 24 -10.87 -12.38 8.62
N ASN A 25 -10.30 -11.19 8.79
CA ASN A 25 -10.41 -10.43 10.03
C ASN A 25 -11.86 -9.97 10.27
N PRO A 26 -12.50 -10.36 11.39
CA PRO A 26 -13.87 -9.94 11.68
C PRO A 26 -14.03 -8.42 11.84
N GLU A 27 -13.00 -7.70 12.31
CA GLU A 27 -13.06 -6.24 12.50
C GLU A 27 -13.14 -5.46 11.18
N THR A 28 -12.65 -6.05 10.08
CA THR A 28 -12.63 -5.42 8.76
C THR A 28 -13.77 -5.85 7.85
N ALA A 29 -14.58 -6.83 8.27
CA ALA A 29 -15.67 -7.37 7.45
C ALA A 29 -16.72 -6.32 7.06
N ALA A 30 -16.91 -5.29 7.91
CA ALA A 30 -17.88 -4.24 7.67
C ALA A 30 -17.42 -3.18 6.65
N ASP A 31 -16.10 -3.00 6.46
CA ASP A 31 -15.54 -1.94 5.62
C ASP A 31 -14.63 -2.45 4.48
N ASN A 32 -14.31 -3.74 4.44
CA ASN A 32 -13.58 -4.39 3.35
C ASN A 32 -14.52 -5.27 2.52
N ALA A 33 -15.13 -4.68 1.49
CA ALA A 33 -15.99 -5.40 0.55
C ALA A 33 -15.29 -6.48 -0.31
N PHE A 34 -13.96 -6.54 -0.27
CA PHE A 34 -13.16 -7.54 -1.00
C PHE A 34 -12.83 -8.75 -0.13
N GLN A 35 -13.08 -8.68 1.17
CA GLN A 35 -12.94 -9.81 2.07
C GLN A 35 -14.01 -10.86 1.78
N ARG A 36 -13.59 -12.13 1.76
CA ARG A 36 -14.48 -13.28 1.58
C ARG A 36 -14.46 -14.14 2.82
N ASP A 37 -15.56 -14.85 3.04
CA ASP A 37 -15.63 -15.86 4.09
C ASP A 37 -14.60 -16.98 3.84
N ALA A 38 -14.10 -17.53 4.94
CA ALA A 38 -13.20 -18.66 4.91
C ALA A 38 -13.94 -19.90 4.38
N ASP A 39 -13.35 -20.58 3.39
CA ASP A 39 -13.85 -21.84 2.84
C ASP A 39 -13.33 -23.07 3.61
N ARG A 40 -12.41 -22.87 4.56
CA ARG A 40 -11.74 -23.90 5.36
C ARG A 40 -11.30 -23.35 6.72
N GLY A 41 -10.87 -24.23 7.62
CA GLY A 41 -10.34 -23.84 8.93
C GLY A 41 -9.08 -22.96 8.85
N SER A 42 -8.85 -22.13 9.86
CA SER A 42 -7.75 -21.14 9.92
C SER A 42 -6.36 -21.74 9.68
N ASP A 43 -6.11 -22.95 10.17
CA ASP A 43 -4.80 -23.61 10.01
C ASP A 43 -4.56 -24.00 8.54
N ALA A 44 -5.59 -24.50 7.87
CA ALA A 44 -5.54 -24.86 6.46
C ALA A 44 -5.46 -23.61 5.56
N LEU A 45 -6.12 -22.52 5.92
CA LEU A 45 -5.97 -21.22 5.26
C LEU A 45 -4.55 -20.68 5.42
N THR A 46 -4.04 -20.70 6.65
CA THR A 46 -2.68 -20.22 6.95
C THR A 46 -1.64 -21.00 6.17
N LEU A 47 -1.77 -22.34 6.11
CA LEU A 47 -0.87 -23.17 5.30
C LEU A 47 -0.94 -22.82 3.81
N ALA A 48 -2.15 -22.64 3.26
CA ALA A 48 -2.32 -22.25 1.86
C ALA A 48 -1.69 -20.87 1.57
N ALA A 49 -1.97 -19.88 2.42
CA ALA A 49 -1.42 -18.53 2.29
C ALA A 49 0.12 -18.52 2.41
N ARG A 50 0.70 -19.34 3.29
CA ARG A 50 2.17 -19.48 3.39
C ARG A 50 2.76 -20.08 2.11
N ASN A 51 2.10 -21.06 1.49
CA ASN A 51 2.57 -21.64 0.23
C ASN A 51 2.53 -20.62 -0.92
N GLU A 52 1.44 -19.85 -1.03
CA GLU A 52 1.32 -18.78 -2.04
C GLU A 52 2.33 -17.65 -1.80
N PHE A 53 2.51 -17.25 -0.53
CA PHE A 53 3.52 -16.29 -0.12
C PHE A 53 4.93 -16.75 -0.50
N ASP A 54 5.30 -17.99 -0.16
CA ASP A 54 6.62 -18.53 -0.46
C ASP A 54 6.85 -18.60 -1.98
N ALA A 55 5.83 -18.95 -2.77
CA ALA A 55 5.91 -18.93 -4.22
C ALA A 55 6.13 -17.51 -4.77
N ALA A 56 5.45 -16.50 -4.22
CA ALA A 56 5.65 -15.10 -4.58
C ALA A 56 7.08 -14.62 -4.23
N VAL A 57 7.57 -14.96 -3.04
CA VAL A 57 8.95 -14.65 -2.62
C VAL A 57 9.97 -15.28 -3.58
N GLN A 58 9.79 -16.55 -3.95
CA GLN A 58 10.71 -17.21 -4.90
C GLN A 58 10.64 -16.57 -6.29
N THR A 59 9.44 -16.23 -6.76
CA THR A 59 9.24 -15.58 -8.07
C THR A 59 9.96 -14.23 -8.11
N LEU A 60 9.79 -13.40 -7.08
CA LEU A 60 10.45 -12.09 -6.99
C LEU A 60 11.97 -12.22 -6.93
N ARG A 61 12.49 -13.14 -6.10
CA ARG A 61 13.93 -13.39 -6.01
C ARG A 61 14.52 -13.90 -7.32
N ALA A 62 13.82 -14.81 -8.01
CA ALA A 62 14.22 -15.32 -9.32
C ALA A 62 14.25 -14.21 -10.39
N ALA A 63 13.37 -13.21 -10.25
CA ALA A 63 13.36 -12.02 -11.10
C ALA A 63 14.44 -10.99 -10.71
N GLY A 64 15.29 -11.26 -9.71
CA GLY A 64 16.36 -10.35 -9.30
C GLY A 64 15.92 -9.23 -8.35
N VAL A 65 14.78 -9.38 -7.69
CA VAL A 65 14.33 -8.48 -6.61
C VAL A 65 14.89 -8.96 -5.28
N ASN A 66 15.40 -8.02 -4.48
CA ASN A 66 15.78 -8.27 -3.10
C ASN A 66 14.55 -8.33 -2.19
N VAL A 67 14.28 -9.49 -1.60
CA VAL A 67 13.07 -9.71 -0.78
C VAL A 67 13.45 -9.91 0.68
N HIS A 68 13.14 -8.91 1.51
CA HIS A 68 13.25 -8.96 2.96
C HIS A 68 12.02 -9.65 3.54
N VAL A 69 12.19 -10.87 4.03
CA VAL A 69 11.11 -11.66 4.64
C VAL A 69 11.27 -11.65 6.16
N PHE A 70 10.22 -11.23 6.85
CA PHE A 70 10.11 -11.35 8.30
C PHE A 70 9.00 -12.35 8.63
N GLU A 71 9.24 -13.26 9.57
CA GLU A 71 8.17 -14.14 10.07
C GLU A 71 7.27 -13.34 11.02
N ASP A 72 5.96 -13.45 10.83
CA ASP A 72 5.00 -12.99 11.83
C ASP A 72 5.01 -13.89 13.08
N THR A 73 4.41 -13.41 14.16
CA THR A 73 4.36 -14.09 15.45
C THR A 73 2.96 -14.67 15.70
N ALA A 74 2.89 -15.79 16.43
CA ALA A 74 1.60 -16.36 16.84
C ALA A 74 0.83 -15.42 17.78
N GLU A 75 1.54 -14.67 18.62
CA GLU A 75 0.99 -13.69 19.55
C GLU A 75 1.73 -12.34 19.41
N PRO A 76 1.04 -11.19 19.54
CA PRO A 76 -0.42 -11.08 19.60
C PRO A 76 -1.07 -11.51 18.27
N GLU A 77 -2.34 -11.92 18.32
CA GLU A 77 -3.10 -12.26 17.11
C GLU A 77 -3.19 -11.09 16.12
N LYS A 78 -2.74 -11.32 14.87
CA LYS A 78 -2.68 -10.36 13.76
C LYS A 78 -2.96 -11.04 12.40
N PRO A 79 -4.22 -11.38 12.07
CA PRO A 79 -4.54 -12.10 10.83
C PRO A 79 -4.11 -11.38 9.54
N ASP A 80 -4.02 -10.05 9.57
CA ASP A 80 -3.66 -9.21 8.43
C ASP A 80 -2.17 -8.84 8.39
N ALA A 81 -1.31 -9.42 9.26
CA ALA A 81 0.11 -9.09 9.35
C ALA A 81 0.89 -9.27 8.04
N VAL A 82 0.37 -10.09 7.12
CA VAL A 82 0.92 -10.29 5.77
C VAL A 82 0.92 -9.02 4.90
N PHE A 83 0.19 -7.97 5.31
CA PHE A 83 0.05 -6.70 4.59
C PHE A 83 0.82 -5.54 5.27
N PRO A 84 2.17 -5.55 5.29
CA PRO A 84 2.95 -4.50 5.94
C PRO A 84 2.78 -3.13 5.31
N ASN A 85 2.39 -3.10 4.03
CA ASN A 85 2.16 -1.89 3.25
C ASN A 85 1.13 -0.94 3.91
N ASN A 86 0.31 -1.44 4.83
CA ASN A 86 -0.68 -0.61 5.51
C ASN A 86 -0.16 0.14 6.73
N TRP A 87 0.90 -0.34 7.39
CA TRP A 87 1.38 0.26 8.63
C TRP A 87 2.77 0.90 8.51
N ILE A 88 3.55 0.58 7.47
CA ILE A 88 4.89 1.14 7.23
C ILE A 88 5.12 1.52 5.76
N SER A 89 5.86 2.60 5.54
CA SER A 89 6.48 2.93 4.25
C SER A 89 7.91 3.43 4.44
N MET A 90 8.75 3.22 3.43
CA MET A 90 10.15 3.65 3.41
C MET A 90 10.38 4.54 2.19
N HIS A 91 11.14 5.62 2.37
CA HIS A 91 11.37 6.66 1.37
C HIS A 91 12.86 6.77 1.03
N ASP A 92 13.17 7.27 -0.15
CA ASP A 92 14.53 7.29 -0.72
C ASP A 92 15.51 8.24 -0.01
N ASP A 93 14.99 9.22 0.72
CA ASP A 93 15.75 10.08 1.62
C ASP A 93 16.05 9.43 2.99
N GLY A 94 15.66 8.17 3.17
CA GLY A 94 15.92 7.36 4.36
C GLY A 94 14.86 7.52 5.45
N ARG A 95 13.78 8.26 5.21
CA ARG A 95 12.70 8.38 6.19
C ARG A 95 11.78 7.17 6.15
N ILE A 96 11.31 6.77 7.33
CA ILE A 96 10.29 5.73 7.52
C ILE A 96 9.04 6.39 8.10
N ALA A 97 7.87 6.07 7.55
CA ALA A 97 6.59 6.47 8.14
C ALA A 97 5.89 5.27 8.77
N LEU A 98 5.41 5.43 9.99
CA LEU A 98 4.51 4.48 10.66
C LEU A 98 3.10 5.05 10.69
N PHE A 99 2.11 4.22 10.38
CA PHE A 99 0.78 4.68 10.01
C PHE A 99 -0.31 4.29 11.03
N PRO A 100 -1.32 5.18 11.23
CA PRO A 100 -2.47 4.91 12.07
C PRO A 100 -3.46 3.97 11.35
N MET A 101 -3.89 2.93 12.06
CA MET A 101 -4.73 1.85 11.51
C MET A 101 -6.16 1.93 12.02
N TYR A 102 -7.14 1.68 11.14
CA TYR A 102 -8.55 1.80 11.48
C TYR A 102 -8.98 0.71 12.48
N SER A 103 -8.71 -0.56 12.15
CA SER A 103 -8.98 -1.70 13.03
C SER A 103 -8.02 -1.73 14.22
N ALA A 104 -8.55 -2.03 15.41
CA ALA A 104 -7.77 -2.12 16.64
C ALA A 104 -6.81 -3.32 16.63
N LEU A 105 -7.21 -4.45 16.05
CA LEU A 105 -6.32 -5.59 15.82
C LEU A 105 -5.13 -5.20 14.95
N ARG A 106 -5.39 -4.46 13.87
CA ARG A 106 -4.35 -4.09 12.90
C ARG A 106 -3.30 -3.12 13.48
N ARG A 107 -3.64 -2.34 14.51
CA ARG A 107 -2.68 -1.49 15.24
C ARG A 107 -1.52 -2.29 15.86
N ARG A 108 -1.76 -3.57 16.17
CA ARG A 108 -0.77 -4.49 16.75
C ARG A 108 0.25 -4.97 15.72
N GLU A 109 0.01 -4.76 14.43
CA GLU A 109 0.90 -5.17 13.33
C GLU A 109 2.20 -4.35 13.29
N ARG A 110 2.19 -3.12 13.83
CA ARG A 110 3.36 -2.25 13.87
C ARG A 110 4.49 -2.90 14.66
N ARG A 111 5.64 -3.06 14.01
CA ARG A 111 6.77 -3.83 14.53
C ARG A 111 8.06 -3.04 14.50
N GLN A 112 8.51 -2.64 15.69
CA GLN A 112 9.75 -1.87 15.86
C GLN A 112 11.00 -2.69 15.50
N ASP A 113 10.98 -4.01 15.74
CA ASP A 113 12.08 -4.90 15.41
C ASP A 113 12.38 -4.94 13.90
N ILE A 114 11.35 -4.77 13.06
CA ILE A 114 11.51 -4.65 11.60
C ILE A 114 12.20 -3.33 11.24
N VAL A 115 11.80 -2.22 11.87
CA VAL A 115 12.41 -0.90 11.64
C VAL A 115 13.90 -0.92 12.02
N GLU A 116 14.23 -1.52 13.17
CA GLU A 116 15.60 -1.68 13.65
C GLU A 116 16.45 -2.55 12.73
N GLU A 117 15.90 -3.67 12.23
CA GLU A 117 16.61 -4.54 11.31
C GLU A 117 16.87 -3.85 9.98
N LEU A 118 15.89 -3.16 9.40
CA LEU A 118 16.07 -2.39 8.17
C LEU A 118 17.14 -1.31 8.33
N GLY A 119 17.25 -0.68 9.51
CA GLY A 119 18.29 0.29 9.83
C GLY A 119 19.72 -0.26 9.84
N LYS A 120 19.91 -1.59 9.85
CA LYS A 120 21.22 -2.23 9.70
C LYS A 120 21.65 -2.36 8.23
N HIS A 121 20.69 -2.38 7.31
CA HIS A 121 20.90 -2.58 5.87
C HIS A 121 20.78 -1.29 5.06
N TYR A 122 19.99 -0.34 5.55
CA TYR A 122 19.67 0.92 4.89
C TYR A 122 19.99 2.13 5.76
N ARG A 123 20.23 3.26 5.12
CA ARG A 123 20.34 4.54 5.83
C ARG A 123 18.95 4.98 6.28
N VAL A 124 18.69 4.89 7.57
CA VAL A 124 17.49 5.49 8.19
C VAL A 124 17.85 6.86 8.75
N THR A 125 17.19 7.90 8.24
CA THR A 125 17.42 9.30 8.65
C THR A 125 16.45 9.75 9.73
N GLU A 126 15.21 9.29 9.66
CA GLU A 126 14.15 9.62 10.62
C GLU A 126 13.04 8.55 10.58
N VAL A 127 12.39 8.33 11.71
CA VAL A 127 11.15 7.55 11.80
C VAL A 127 10.04 8.50 12.25
N ILE A 128 9.05 8.72 11.38
CA ILE A 128 7.92 9.59 11.64
C ILE A 128 6.72 8.70 11.97
N ASP A 129 6.24 8.77 13.21
CA ASP A 129 5.12 7.96 13.70
C ASP A 129 3.82 8.78 13.74
N TYR A 130 2.86 8.40 12.90
CA TYR A 130 1.53 8.99 12.82
C TYR A 130 0.48 8.24 13.66
N SER A 131 0.85 7.21 14.41
CA SER A 131 -0.10 6.39 15.19
C SER A 131 -0.88 7.19 16.24
N ALA A 132 -0.35 8.31 16.73
CA ALA A 132 -1.08 9.19 17.67
C ALA A 132 -2.42 9.73 17.10
N PHE A 133 -2.57 9.81 15.77
CA PHE A 133 -3.84 10.21 15.14
C PHE A 133 -4.99 9.22 15.42
N GLU A 134 -4.69 7.99 15.85
CA GLU A 134 -5.69 7.00 16.26
C GLU A 134 -6.52 7.45 17.46
N GLU A 135 -5.95 8.28 18.35
CA GLU A 135 -6.64 8.88 19.50
C GLU A 135 -7.73 9.87 19.06
N GLU A 136 -7.58 10.44 17.87
CA GLU A 136 -8.54 11.34 17.23
C GLU A 136 -9.49 10.62 16.25
N GLY A 137 -9.41 9.28 16.16
CA GLY A 137 -10.15 8.48 15.18
C GLY A 137 -9.73 8.75 13.73
N CYS A 138 -8.56 9.34 13.51
CA CYS A 138 -8.03 9.66 12.19
C CYS A 138 -7.04 8.58 11.74
N CYS A 139 -7.30 7.92 10.61
CA CYS A 139 -6.51 6.79 10.12
C CYS A 139 -5.96 7.03 8.71
N LEU A 140 -4.85 6.37 8.38
CA LEU A 140 -4.22 6.41 7.06
C LEU A 140 -3.41 5.13 6.88
N GLU A 141 -3.98 4.11 6.23
CA GLU A 141 -3.37 2.78 6.13
C GLU A 141 -2.30 2.68 5.03
N GLY A 142 -1.25 3.50 5.18
CA GLY A 142 0.01 3.43 4.44
C GLY A 142 -0.15 3.45 2.93
N THR A 143 0.66 2.65 2.23
CA THR A 143 0.62 2.52 0.77
C THR A 143 -0.55 1.66 0.27
N GLY A 144 -1.41 1.16 1.18
CA GLY A 144 -2.77 0.78 0.81
C GLY A 144 -3.61 1.98 0.44
N SER A 145 -3.56 3.01 1.27
CA SER A 145 -4.33 4.24 1.13
C SER A 145 -3.66 5.29 0.24
N LEU A 146 -2.33 5.29 0.16
CA LEU A 146 -1.52 6.21 -0.64
C LEU A 146 -0.90 5.50 -1.83
N VAL A 147 -1.14 5.99 -3.04
CA VAL A 147 -0.43 5.55 -4.25
C VAL A 147 0.43 6.71 -4.76
N PHE A 148 1.75 6.49 -4.84
CA PHE A 148 2.71 7.55 -5.15
C PHE A 148 3.09 7.59 -6.63
N ASP A 149 3.14 8.79 -7.19
CA ASP A 149 3.97 9.13 -8.35
C ASP A 149 5.24 9.81 -7.85
N HIS A 150 6.25 9.02 -7.51
CA HIS A 150 7.50 9.48 -6.89
C HIS A 150 8.26 10.45 -7.78
N LEU A 151 8.18 10.30 -9.11
CA LEU A 151 8.86 11.19 -10.05
C LEU A 151 8.28 12.60 -10.08
N ASN A 152 7.01 12.74 -9.72
CA ASN A 152 6.28 14.00 -9.78
C ASN A 152 5.86 14.52 -8.41
N ASN A 153 6.26 13.81 -7.34
CA ASN A 153 5.87 14.09 -5.96
C ASN A 153 4.35 14.21 -5.80
N ILE A 154 3.57 13.28 -6.36
CA ILE A 154 2.10 13.25 -6.17
C ILE A 154 1.71 12.03 -5.33
N ALA A 155 0.80 12.22 -4.38
CA ALA A 155 0.19 11.15 -3.60
C ALA A 155 -1.32 11.09 -3.88
N TYR A 156 -1.77 10.03 -4.55
CA TYR A 156 -3.18 9.78 -4.83
C TYR A 156 -3.83 9.03 -3.67
N ALA A 157 -5.00 9.48 -3.23
CA ALA A 157 -5.73 8.84 -2.14
C ALA A 157 -7.25 8.90 -2.32
N SER A 158 -7.89 7.72 -2.38
CA SER A 158 -9.32 7.60 -2.19
C SER A 158 -9.66 7.73 -0.70
N LEU A 159 -10.59 8.63 -0.37
CA LEU A 159 -11.07 8.83 0.99
C LEU A 159 -11.94 7.65 1.45
N SER A 160 -11.71 7.21 2.68
CA SER A 160 -12.39 6.09 3.34
C SER A 160 -12.17 6.16 4.86
N ASN A 161 -12.70 5.19 5.62
CA ASN A 161 -12.38 5.04 7.05
C ASN A 161 -10.86 4.84 7.31
N ARG A 162 -10.12 4.45 6.28
CA ARG A 162 -8.68 4.11 6.30
C ARG A 162 -7.83 5.18 5.63
N SER A 163 -8.42 6.29 5.19
CA SER A 163 -7.78 7.37 4.44
C SER A 163 -8.35 8.73 4.83
N ASN A 164 -7.98 9.21 6.01
CA ASN A 164 -8.47 10.49 6.54
C ASN A 164 -7.70 11.67 5.92
N PRO A 165 -8.40 12.70 5.40
CA PRO A 165 -7.75 13.84 4.73
C PRO A 165 -6.78 14.61 5.63
N LYS A 166 -7.03 14.70 6.93
CA LYS A 166 -6.14 15.36 7.90
C LYS A 166 -4.76 14.71 7.94
N VAL A 167 -4.74 13.37 7.98
CA VAL A 167 -3.48 12.60 8.06
C VAL A 167 -2.80 12.57 6.70
N ILE A 168 -3.56 12.51 5.60
CA ILE A 168 -3.02 12.62 4.23
C ILE A 168 -2.30 13.95 4.04
N GLU A 169 -2.93 15.07 4.41
CA GLU A 169 -2.33 16.40 4.30
C GLU A 169 -1.07 16.51 5.18
N ARG A 170 -1.11 15.96 6.41
CA ARG A 170 0.06 15.93 7.28
C ARG A 170 1.22 15.16 6.66
N PHE A 171 0.96 13.94 6.19
CA PHE A 171 1.95 13.09 5.51
C PHE A 171 2.51 13.81 4.28
N ALA A 172 1.64 14.38 3.44
CA ALA A 172 2.02 15.07 2.22
C ALA A 172 2.95 16.27 2.50
N ASN A 173 2.66 17.04 3.55
CA ASN A 173 3.52 18.14 3.98
C ASN A 173 4.88 17.65 4.50
N ASP A 174 4.89 16.63 5.36
CA ASP A 174 6.13 16.09 5.90
C ASP A 174 7.00 15.50 4.77
N PHE A 175 6.41 14.73 3.86
CA PHE A 175 7.11 14.03 2.78
C PHE A 175 7.22 14.80 1.44
N SER A 176 6.74 16.05 1.39
CA SER A 176 6.78 16.92 0.20
C SER A 176 6.05 16.37 -1.03
N TYR A 177 4.91 15.71 -0.82
CA TYR A 177 3.99 15.30 -1.90
C TYR A 177 2.86 16.32 -2.08
N GLU A 178 2.36 16.46 -3.31
CA GLU A 178 1.07 17.05 -3.64
C GLU A 178 -0.04 15.99 -3.45
N PRO A 179 -0.99 16.18 -2.52
CA PRO A 179 -2.07 15.22 -2.33
C PRO A 179 -3.18 15.42 -3.37
N VAL A 180 -3.55 14.34 -4.07
CA VAL A 180 -4.73 14.28 -4.94
C VAL A 180 -5.75 13.35 -4.30
N THR A 181 -6.68 13.93 -3.55
CA THR A 181 -7.74 13.18 -2.86
C THR A 181 -9.04 13.12 -3.66
N PHE A 182 -9.73 11.99 -3.62
CA PHE A 182 -11.01 11.79 -4.29
C PHE A 182 -11.90 10.79 -3.53
N ALA A 183 -13.18 10.71 -3.88
CA ALA A 183 -14.07 9.65 -3.39
C ALA A 183 -14.25 8.58 -4.48
N SER A 184 -14.17 7.31 -4.09
CA SER A 184 -14.46 6.19 -4.99
C SER A 184 -15.36 5.16 -4.34
N THR A 185 -16.18 4.50 -5.15
CA THR A 185 -17.11 3.47 -4.70
C THR A 185 -17.03 2.21 -5.55
N GLY A 186 -17.17 1.06 -4.90
CA GLY A 186 -17.31 -0.24 -5.56
C GLY A 186 -18.71 -0.42 -6.16
N SER A 187 -18.90 -1.56 -6.84
CA SER A 187 -20.18 -1.93 -7.47
C SER A 187 -21.34 -2.08 -6.47
N ASN A 188 -21.04 -2.33 -5.20
CA ASN A 188 -22.00 -2.40 -4.10
C ASN A 188 -22.34 -1.02 -3.49
N GLY A 189 -21.79 0.07 -4.04
CA GLY A 189 -21.99 1.44 -3.55
C GLY A 189 -21.18 1.79 -2.29
N GLN A 190 -20.40 0.86 -1.74
CA GLN A 190 -19.53 1.13 -0.60
C GLN A 190 -18.23 1.80 -1.05
N PRO A 191 -17.62 2.65 -0.21
CA PRO A 191 -16.30 3.21 -0.50
C PRO A 191 -15.26 2.12 -0.78
N ILE A 192 -14.38 2.36 -1.75
CA ILE A 192 -13.18 1.53 -1.88
C ILE A 192 -12.26 1.87 -0.71
N TYR A 193 -11.97 0.88 0.12
CA TYR A 193 -11.28 1.08 1.41
C TYR A 193 -9.81 1.50 1.24
N HIS A 194 -9.13 1.01 0.20
CA HIS A 194 -7.73 1.31 -0.14
C HIS A 194 -7.58 1.69 -1.61
N THR A 195 -6.87 2.80 -1.86
CA THR A 195 -6.59 3.33 -3.20
C THR A 195 -5.86 2.32 -4.09
N ASN A 196 -4.92 1.56 -3.52
CA ASN A 196 -4.11 0.59 -4.27
C ASN A 196 -4.92 -0.62 -4.79
N VAL A 197 -6.18 -0.79 -4.39
CA VAL A 197 -7.04 -1.83 -4.97
C VAL A 197 -7.50 -1.43 -6.38
N MET A 198 -7.67 -0.13 -6.62
CA MET A 198 -8.19 0.40 -7.86
C MET A 198 -7.16 1.18 -8.69
N MET A 199 -5.94 1.37 -8.18
CA MET A 199 -4.94 2.22 -8.79
C MET A 199 -3.51 1.75 -8.52
N CYS A 200 -2.66 1.76 -9.54
CA CYS A 200 -1.21 1.74 -9.40
C CYS A 200 -0.54 2.77 -10.32
N ILE A 201 0.64 3.24 -9.94
CA ILE A 201 1.47 4.13 -10.74
C ILE A 201 2.81 3.45 -11.04
N GLY A 202 3.08 3.24 -12.32
CA GLY A 202 4.38 2.81 -12.83
C GLY A 202 5.20 3.98 -13.37
N THR A 203 6.41 3.69 -13.87
CA THR A 203 7.31 4.73 -14.39
C THR A 203 6.63 5.47 -15.55
N ALA A 204 6.06 4.72 -16.50
CA ALA A 204 5.46 5.24 -17.74
C ALA A 204 3.93 5.14 -17.81
N PHE A 205 3.30 4.37 -16.93
CA PHE A 205 1.87 4.08 -17.00
C PHE A 205 1.18 4.28 -15.65
N ALA A 206 -0.15 4.34 -15.69
CA ALA A 206 -1.02 4.27 -14.54
C ALA A 206 -2.18 3.34 -14.83
N MET A 207 -2.38 2.30 -14.00
CA MET A 207 -3.61 1.52 -14.04
C MET A 207 -4.60 2.16 -13.08
N VAL A 208 -5.82 2.46 -13.53
CA VAL A 208 -6.80 3.18 -12.69
C VAL A 208 -8.25 2.86 -13.04
N GLY A 209 -9.05 2.60 -12.01
CA GLY A 209 -10.51 2.47 -12.09
C GLY A 209 -11.26 3.81 -12.14
N LEU A 210 -11.04 4.64 -13.16
CA LEU A 210 -11.64 6.00 -13.20
C LEU A 210 -13.17 6.01 -13.09
N LYS A 211 -13.85 4.94 -13.55
CA LYS A 211 -15.32 4.82 -13.42
C LYS A 211 -15.80 4.66 -11.98
N MET A 212 -14.95 4.23 -11.06
CA MET A 212 -15.26 4.14 -9.63
C MET A 212 -15.28 5.50 -8.92
N ILE A 213 -14.69 6.54 -9.53
CA ILE A 213 -14.75 7.91 -9.02
C ILE A 213 -16.06 8.53 -9.47
N GLY A 214 -17.10 8.48 -8.62
CA GLY A 214 -18.46 8.90 -8.98
C GLY A 214 -18.57 10.39 -9.32
N ASN A 215 -17.82 11.24 -8.61
CA ASN A 215 -17.77 12.68 -8.87
C ASN A 215 -17.02 12.96 -10.18
N LYS A 216 -17.70 13.60 -11.14
CA LYS A 216 -17.13 13.92 -12.46
C LYS A 216 -15.94 14.88 -12.38
N ALA A 217 -15.96 15.85 -11.47
CA ALA A 217 -14.89 16.82 -11.32
C ALA A 217 -13.63 16.16 -10.76
N GLU A 218 -13.78 15.35 -9.70
CA GLU A 218 -12.67 14.57 -9.11
C GLU A 218 -12.10 13.58 -10.13
N ARG A 219 -12.96 12.87 -10.88
CA ARG A 219 -12.52 11.95 -11.94
C ARG A 219 -11.70 12.67 -13.01
N GLN A 220 -12.16 13.84 -13.46
CA GLN A 220 -11.44 14.64 -14.44
C GLN A 220 -10.14 15.18 -13.87
N GLN A 221 -10.11 15.56 -12.59
CA GLN A 221 -8.91 16.00 -11.90
C GLN A 221 -7.87 14.88 -11.82
N VAL A 222 -8.24 13.67 -11.39
CA VAL A 222 -7.33 12.52 -11.33
C VAL A 222 -6.76 12.21 -12.71
N ARG A 223 -7.63 12.11 -13.73
CA ARG A 223 -7.19 11.91 -15.12
C ARG A 223 -6.21 13.00 -15.57
N ALA A 224 -6.54 14.26 -15.35
CA ALA A 224 -5.72 15.38 -15.77
C ALA A 224 -4.33 15.38 -15.09
N HIS A 225 -4.22 14.96 -13.83
CA HIS A 225 -2.91 14.82 -13.17
C HIS A 225 -2.07 13.73 -13.83
N LEU A 226 -2.66 12.55 -14.09
CA LEU A 226 -1.97 11.43 -14.74
C LEU A 226 -1.51 11.79 -16.16
N GLU A 227 -2.36 12.47 -16.94
CA GLU A 227 -2.03 12.95 -18.28
C GLU A 227 -0.93 14.03 -18.24
N LYS A 228 -1.00 14.95 -17.26
CA LYS A 228 0.00 16.01 -17.06
C LYS A 228 1.37 15.45 -16.72
N THR A 229 1.45 14.35 -15.97
CA THR A 229 2.72 13.67 -15.66
C THR A 229 3.17 12.70 -16.75
N GLY A 230 2.47 12.67 -17.89
CA GLY A 230 2.85 11.89 -19.07
C GLY A 230 2.60 10.39 -18.94
N LYS A 231 1.75 9.96 -18.00
CA LYS A 231 1.43 8.55 -17.80
C LYS A 231 0.47 8.06 -18.89
N GLU A 232 0.77 6.90 -19.45
CA GLU A 232 -0.22 6.13 -20.22
C GLU A 232 -1.29 5.61 -19.27
N ILE A 233 -2.54 6.00 -19.49
CA ILE A 233 -3.66 5.58 -18.64
C ILE A 233 -4.23 4.25 -19.16
N VAL A 234 -4.08 3.20 -18.35
CA VAL A 234 -4.73 1.91 -18.52
C VAL A 234 -5.98 1.88 -17.65
N GLU A 235 -7.15 2.10 -18.25
CA GLU A 235 -8.41 2.06 -17.51
C GLU A 235 -8.80 0.63 -17.12
N LEU A 236 -9.01 0.41 -15.82
CA LEU A 236 -9.46 -0.86 -15.27
C LEU A 236 -10.99 -0.94 -15.19
N SER A 237 -11.55 -2.09 -15.57
CA SER A 237 -12.96 -2.41 -15.35
C SER A 237 -13.24 -2.75 -13.89
N ALA A 238 -14.53 -2.73 -13.51
CA ALA A 238 -14.95 -3.16 -12.18
C ALA A 238 -14.56 -4.62 -11.88
N ASP A 239 -14.67 -5.50 -12.88
CA ASP A 239 -14.32 -6.92 -12.75
C ASP A 239 -12.81 -7.13 -12.58
N GLN A 240 -11.99 -6.36 -13.30
CA GLN A 240 -10.52 -6.39 -13.13
C GLN A 240 -10.12 -5.93 -11.73
N ILE A 241 -10.77 -4.89 -11.20
CA ILE A 241 -10.52 -4.41 -9.83
C ILE A 241 -11.03 -5.41 -8.79
N ALA A 242 -12.18 -6.06 -9.01
CA ALA A 242 -12.68 -7.14 -8.16
C ALA A 242 -11.73 -8.36 -8.12
N ASN A 243 -10.84 -8.49 -9.09
CA ASN A 243 -9.76 -9.48 -9.16
C ASN A 243 -8.37 -8.85 -8.90
N PHE A 244 -8.31 -7.72 -8.20
CA PHE A 244 -7.09 -7.05 -7.73
C PHE A 244 -6.08 -6.63 -8.82
N ALA A 245 -6.51 -6.43 -10.08
CA ALA A 245 -5.61 -5.99 -11.14
C ALA A 245 -4.99 -4.60 -10.89
N GLY A 246 -5.65 -3.75 -10.09
CA GLY A 246 -5.09 -2.46 -9.66
C GLY A 246 -4.06 -2.56 -8.55
N ASN A 247 -4.03 -3.69 -7.83
CA ASN A 247 -3.07 -3.96 -6.74
C ASN A 247 -1.75 -4.48 -7.30
N ALA A 248 -1.10 -3.63 -8.08
CA ALA A 248 0.16 -3.91 -8.74
C ALA A 248 1.25 -2.95 -8.27
N LEU A 249 2.49 -3.38 -8.38
CA LEU A 249 3.67 -2.61 -8.01
C LEU A 249 4.73 -2.82 -9.09
N GLU A 250 5.17 -1.73 -9.72
CA GLU A 250 6.32 -1.79 -10.64
C GLU A 250 7.60 -1.92 -9.83
N LEU A 251 8.42 -2.91 -10.17
CA LEU A 251 9.73 -3.16 -9.58
C LEU A 251 10.83 -3.00 -10.62
N HIS A 252 12.07 -3.19 -10.22
CA HIS A 252 13.15 -3.43 -11.17
C HIS A 252 14.11 -4.50 -10.67
N ASN A 253 14.71 -5.24 -11.60
CA ASN A 253 15.70 -6.25 -11.26
C ASN A 253 17.09 -5.64 -11.00
N THR A 254 18.07 -6.48 -10.65
CA THR A 254 19.48 -6.07 -10.45
C THR A 254 20.13 -5.40 -11.66
N SER A 255 19.60 -5.60 -12.87
CA SER A 255 20.05 -4.97 -14.11
C SER A 255 19.33 -3.65 -14.41
N GLY A 256 18.36 -3.24 -13.58
CA GLY A 256 17.55 -2.03 -13.76
C GLY A 256 16.38 -2.18 -14.74
N GLU A 257 16.12 -3.40 -15.24
CA GLU A 257 14.96 -3.69 -16.09
C GLU A 257 13.67 -3.66 -15.26
N LYS A 258 12.63 -3.04 -15.80
CA LYS A 258 11.33 -2.87 -15.14
C LYS A 258 10.54 -4.19 -15.13
N LEU A 259 9.90 -4.47 -14.01
CA LEU A 259 9.06 -5.65 -13.77
C LEU A 259 7.65 -5.21 -13.37
#